data_AF-A0A191HVK2-F1
#
_entry.id   AF-A0A191HVK2-F1
#
_cell.length_a   1.000
_cell.length_b   1.000
_cell.length_c   1.000
_cell.angle_alpha   90.00
_cell.angle_beta   90.00
_cell.angle_gamma   90.00
#
_symmetry.space_group_name_H-M   'P 1'
#
loop_
_entity.id
_entity.type
_entity.pdbx_description
1 polymer ?
#
loop_
_entity_poly.entity_id
_entity_poly.type
_entity_poly.pdbx_seq_one_letter_code
_entity_poly.pdbx_strand_id
1 'polypeptide(L)' 'MLSKIFNLPFNKIRVINTFIGGTFSGKEGMTLEPIAALLSKKTRRPVQIRLDREASIVSTTTRHG' A
#
# COMPACT_ATOMS: atom_id res chain seq x y z
N MET A 1 6.11 6.03 -7.13
CA MET A 1 6.51 6.32 -5.74
C MET A 1 7.41 5.23 -5.15
N LEU A 2 7.02 3.95 -5.21
CA LEU A 2 7.81 2.82 -4.69
C LEU A 2 9.25 2.71 -5.24
N SER A 3 9.46 2.92 -6.54
CA SER A 3 10.81 2.91 -7.15
C SER A 3 11.76 3.92 -6.51
N LYS A 4 11.26 5.14 -6.24
CA LYS A 4 12.01 6.19 -5.54
C LYS A 4 12.27 5.83 -4.08
N ILE A 5 11.28 5.29 -3.37
CA ILE A 5 11.41 4.89 -1.95
C ILE A 5 12.45 3.78 -1.77
N PHE A 6 12.43 2.76 -2.63
CA PHE A 6 13.29 1.59 -2.50
C PHE A 6 14.59 1.67 -3.31
N ASN A 7 14.79 2.78 -4.04
CA ASN A 7 15.87 2.98 -4.99
C ASN A 7 16.03 1.78 -5.96
N LEU A 8 14.91 1.35 -6.54
CA LEU A 8 14.85 0.22 -7.47
C LEU A 8 14.40 0.70 -8.85
N PRO A 9 14.97 0.15 -9.93
CA PRO A 9 14.49 0.43 -11.27
C PRO A 9 13.06 -0.11 -11.44
N PHE A 10 12.25 0.58 -12.24
CA PHE A 10 10.82 0.25 -12.42
C PHE A 10 10.60 -1.19 -12.89
N ASN A 11 11.50 -1.75 -13.69
CA ASN A 11 11.45 -3.13 -14.15
C ASN A 11 11.56 -4.19 -13.04
N LYS A 12 12.00 -3.80 -11.83
CA LYS A 12 12.04 -4.68 -10.65
C LYS A 12 10.83 -4.53 -9.73
N ILE A 13 9.86 -3.68 -10.07
CA ILE A 13 8.66 -3.47 -9.28
C ILE A 13 7.44 -3.78 -10.13
N ARG A 14 6.66 -4.77 -9.69
CA ARG A 14 5.37 -5.12 -10.29
C ARG A 14 4.27 -4.81 -9.29
N VAL A 15 3.36 -3.91 -9.65
CA VAL A 15 2.15 -3.61 -8.89
C VAL A 15 0.97 -4.24 -9.62
N ILE A 16 0.19 -5.06 -8.91
CA ILE A 16 -1.00 -5.73 -9.46
C ILE A 16 -2.20 -5.23 -8.66
N ASN A 17 -3.10 -4.51 -9.32
CA ASN A 17 -4.34 -4.06 -8.71
C ASN A 17 -5.37 -5.18 -8.79
N THR A 18 -5.79 -5.71 -7.65
CA THR A 18 -6.89 -6.69 -7.57
C THR A 18 -8.25 -5.98 -7.60
N PHE A 19 -9.34 -6.73 -7.75
CA PHE A 19 -10.68 -6.16 -7.56
C PHE A 19 -10.83 -5.59 -6.15
N ILE A 20 -11.28 -4.33 -6.05
CA ILE A 20 -11.47 -3.64 -4.78
C ILE A 20 -12.96 -3.32 -4.64
N GLY A 21 -13.57 -3.72 -3.52
CA GLY A 21 -14.99 -3.49 -3.20
C GLY A 21 -15.33 -2.04 -2.83
N GLY A 22 -14.88 -1.06 -3.63
CA GLY A 22 -15.06 0.37 -3.41
C GLY A 22 -13.97 0.99 -2.53
N THR A 23 -13.37 2.08 -3.00
CA THR A 23 -12.31 2.83 -2.26
C THR A 23 -12.72 4.24 -1.85
N PHE A 24 -13.79 4.80 -2.43
CA PHE A 24 -14.33 6.14 -2.13
C PHE A 24 -13.24 7.20 -1.87
N SER A 25 -12.20 7.28 -2.73
CA SER A 25 -11.03 8.17 -2.61
C SER A 25 -10.12 7.95 -1.39
N GLY A 26 -10.56 7.24 -0.35
CA GLY A 26 -9.78 6.95 0.85
C GLY A 26 -8.48 6.15 0.67
N LYS A 27 -8.27 5.58 -0.53
CA LYS A 27 -7.02 4.90 -0.89
C LYS A 27 -6.31 5.54 -2.08
N GLU A 28 -6.53 6.83 -2.34
CA GLU A 28 -5.80 7.56 -3.40
C GLU A 28 -4.29 7.65 -3.12
N GLY A 29 -3.87 7.53 -1.86
CA GLY A 29 -2.46 7.42 -1.47
C GLY A 29 -1.97 5.97 -1.42
N MET A 30 -0.73 5.74 -1.88
CA MET A 30 0.00 4.49 -1.62
C MET A 30 0.40 4.40 -0.13
N THR A 31 -0.57 4.14 0.74
CA THR A 31 -0.33 4.13 2.21
C THR A 31 0.22 2.78 2.68
N LEU A 32 -0.26 1.67 2.12
CA LEU A 32 0.06 0.32 2.60
C LEU A 32 1.10 -0.39 1.73
N GLU A 33 1.18 -0.05 0.45
CA GLU A 33 2.09 -0.62 -0.53
C GLU A 33 3.57 -0.45 -0.14
N PRO A 34 4.02 0.73 0.35
CA PRO A 34 5.40 0.87 0.80
C PRO A 34 5.70 0.03 2.05
N ILE A 35 4.73 -0.08 2.97
CA ILE A 35 4.90 -0.87 4.20
C ILE A 35 5.04 -2.35 3.86
N ALA A 36 4.13 -2.88 3.04
CA ALA A 36 4.18 -4.27 2.59
C ALA A 36 5.47 -4.58 1.84
N ALA A 37 5.91 -3.68 0.94
CA ALA A 37 7.16 -3.84 0.19
C ALA A 37 8.40 -3.84 1.11
N LEU A 38 8.45 -2.95 2.12
CA LEU A 38 9.56 -2.90 3.08
C LEU A 38 9.62 -4.16 3.94
N LEU A 39 8.47 -4.61 4.47
CA LEU A 39 8.39 -5.81 5.29
C LEU A 39 8.76 -7.05 4.49
N SER A 40 8.27 -7.17 3.25
CA SER A 40 8.63 -8.28 2.37
C SER A 40 10.13 -8.29 2.05
N LYS A 41 10.73 -7.12 1.78
CA LYS A 41 12.18 -7.00 1.54
C LYS A 41 13.00 -7.39 2.78
N LYS A 42 12.57 -6.99 3.98
CA LYS A 42 13.27 -7.33 5.24
C LYS A 42 13.16 -8.80 5.60
N THR A 43 11.97 -9.39 5.47
CA THR A 43 11.70 -10.78 5.82
C THR A 43 12.12 -11.77 4.73
N ARG A 44 12.36 -11.29 3.51
CA ARG A 44 12.52 -12.10 2.28
C ARG A 44 11.38 -13.10 2.07
N ARG A 45 10.18 -12.76 2.55
CA ARG A 45 8.98 -13.60 2.45
C ARG A 45 7.82 -12.76 1.91
N PRO A 46 6.80 -13.40 1.30
CA PRO A 46 5.54 -12.73 0.99
C PRO A 46 4.90 -12.18 2.27
N VAL A 47 4.43 -10.94 2.24
CA VAL A 47 3.76 -10.28 3.36
C VAL A 47 2.36 -9.86 2.93
N GLN A 48 1.35 -10.19 3.72
CA GLN A 48 -0.02 -9.72 3.56
C GLN A 48 -0.37 -8.78 4.70
N ILE A 49 -0.86 -7.59 4.38
CA ILE A 49 -1.41 -6.64 5.36
C ILE A 49 -2.93 -6.66 5.22
N ARG A 50 -3.63 -6.88 6.33
CA ARG A 50 -5.08 -6.70 6.45
C ARG A 50 -5.33 -5.69 7.56
N LEU A 51 -6.13 -4.68 7.27
CA LEU A 51 -6.59 -3.73 8.26
C LEU A 51 -8.00 -4.10 8.69
N ASP A 52 -8.27 -4.00 9.99
CA ASP A 52 -9.61 -4.06 10.52
C ASP A 52 -10.39 -2.78 10.22
N ARG A 53 -11.72 -2.80 10.46
CA ARG A 53 -12.61 -1.67 10.16
C ARG A 53 -12.12 -0.37 10.80
N GLU A 54 -11.77 -0.41 12.08
CA GLU A 54 -11.29 0.75 12.83
C GLU A 54 -9.95 1.26 12.28
N ALA A 55 -8.98 0.35 12.11
CA ALA A 55 -7.68 0.68 11.55
C ALA A 55 -7.80 1.26 10.13
N SER A 56 -8.74 0.77 9.33
CA SER A 56 -9.00 1.28 7.98
C SER A 56 -9.51 2.71 7.98
N ILE A 57 -10.30 3.12 8.99
CA ILE A 57 -10.82 4.48 9.11
C ILE A 57 -9.70 5.43 9.54
N VAL A 58 -8.87 5.03 10.51
CA VAL A 58 -7.77 5.85 11.03
C VAL A 58 -6.63 5.99 10.01
N SER A 59 -6.36 4.94 9.23
CA SER A 59 -5.21 4.90 8.30
C SER A 59 -5.53 5.47 6.91
N THR A 60 -6.72 6.02 6.73
CA THR A 60 -7.26 6.51 5.45
C THR A 60 -7.45 8.02 5.50
N THR A 61 -7.22 8.69 4.38
CA THR A 61 -7.44 10.14 4.27
C THR A 61 -8.93 10.48 4.40
N THR A 62 -9.24 11.46 5.24
CA THR A 62 -10.56 12.09 5.30
C THR A 62 -10.66 13.24 4.30
N ARG A 63 -11.86 13.54 3.84
CA ARG A 63 -12.12 14.67 2.93
C ARG A 63 -11.61 15.97 3.55
N HIS A 64 -10.88 16.77 2.76
CA HIS A 64 -10.57 18.16 3.12
C HIS A 64 -11.88 18.96 3.17
N GLY A 65 -12.17 19.55 4.32
CA GLY A 65 -13.31 20.43 4.54
C GLY A 65 -13.16 21.75 3.81
#